data_AF-A0A3L7WY52-F1
#
_entry.id   AF-A0A3L7WY52-F1
#
_cell.length_a   1.000
_cell.length_b   1.000
_cell.length_c   1.000
_cell.angle_alpha   90.00
_cell.angle_beta   90.00
_cell.angle_gamma   90.00
#
_symmetry.space_group_name_H-M   'P 1'
#
loop_
_entity.id
_entity.type
_entity.pdbx_description
1 polymer ?
#
loop_
_entity_poly.entity_id
_entity_poly.type
_entity_poly.pdbx_seq_one_letter_code
_entity_poly.pdbx_strand_id
1 'polypeptide(L)'
;MIMAAGFFILIVAALAIAVRPGTKPPVAVSTTGTPSAGAAAAGTGSPQPRGTSTAGASATAQSSATQTGTARPGASPSATTQSGASQPSADAPAGASTAAAPPQSTPRAPITRVPSSPTPEAAAGAASNSPHINGLVPADAYGRYTSRGFQCAGPTTRVGLQVWLCTSRSADGQTAYSVEVIAVDAQRTYAVTGAVTQRGAASTAIASAFLGDLASLGYTGADPARARAWAEQNVSTGGELGIGTAAFALDSESAPRSIRLEITGTQSGR
;
A
#
# COMPACT_ATOMS: atom_id res chain seq x y z
N MET A 1 -23.26 13.00 -34.00
CA MET A 1 -21.92 12.37 -34.06
C MET A 1 -21.64 11.84 -32.66
N ILE A 2 -21.93 10.56 -32.44
CA ILE A 2 -21.95 9.93 -31.10
C ILE A 2 -20.64 9.16 -30.98
N MET A 3 -19.69 9.67 -30.18
CA MET A 3 -18.44 8.97 -29.92
C MET A 3 -18.67 7.88 -28.87
N ALA A 4 -18.35 6.66 -29.27
CA ALA A 4 -18.42 5.46 -28.46
C ALA A 4 -17.39 5.52 -27.33
N ALA A 5 -17.86 5.36 -26.09
CA ALA A 5 -17.01 5.08 -24.93
C ALA A 5 -16.37 3.70 -25.13
N GLY A 6 -15.06 3.71 -25.42
CA GLY A 6 -14.24 2.52 -25.54
C GLY A 6 -14.11 1.83 -24.20
N PHE A 7 -14.90 0.78 -24.02
CA PHE A 7 -14.91 -0.12 -22.87
C PHE A 7 -13.60 -0.93 -22.87
N PHE A 8 -12.58 -0.45 -22.14
CA PHE A 8 -11.32 -1.16 -21.94
C PHE A 8 -11.54 -2.27 -20.89
N ILE A 9 -12.02 -3.43 -21.33
CA ILE A 9 -12.08 -4.64 -20.49
C ILE A 9 -10.67 -5.16 -20.30
N LEU A 10 -10.04 -4.78 -19.19
CA LEU A 10 -8.79 -5.37 -18.74
C LEU A 10 -9.12 -6.75 -18.16
N ILE A 11 -8.77 -7.80 -18.91
CA ILE A 11 -8.85 -9.20 -18.47
C ILE A 11 -7.85 -9.36 -17.31
N VAL A 12 -8.33 -9.17 -16.08
CA VAL A 12 -7.67 -9.69 -14.89
C VAL A 12 -7.84 -11.18 -14.95
N ALA A 13 -6.82 -11.88 -15.46
CA ALA A 13 -6.72 -13.32 -15.31
C ALA A 13 -6.78 -13.63 -13.82
N ALA A 14 -7.94 -14.08 -13.36
CA ALA A 14 -8.14 -14.63 -12.04
C ALA A 14 -7.18 -15.81 -11.93
N LEU A 15 -6.04 -15.59 -11.28
CA LEU A 15 -5.21 -16.67 -10.78
C LEU A 15 -6.01 -17.32 -9.66
N ALA A 16 -6.90 -18.24 -10.05
CA ALA A 16 -7.60 -19.11 -9.15
C ALA A 16 -6.53 -19.99 -8.48
N ILE A 17 -6.05 -19.54 -7.32
CA ILE A 17 -5.39 -20.43 -6.37
C ILE A 17 -6.46 -21.44 -5.98
N ALA A 18 -6.44 -22.60 -6.65
CA ALA A 18 -7.26 -23.74 -6.30
C ALA A 18 -6.86 -24.18 -4.88
N VAL A 19 -7.54 -23.63 -3.88
CA VAL A 19 -7.51 -24.14 -2.52
C VAL A 19 -8.24 -25.49 -2.59
N ARG A 20 -7.46 -26.57 -2.70
CA ARG A 20 -7.98 -27.94 -2.62
C ARG A 20 -8.76 -28.11 -1.30
N PRO A 21 -10.05 -28.44 -1.34
CA PRO A 21 -10.78 -28.80 -0.14
C PRO A 21 -10.37 -30.23 0.27
N GLY A 22 -10.00 -30.42 1.53
CA GLY A 22 -10.05 -31.72 2.19
C GLY A 22 -8.88 -32.67 1.93
N THR A 23 -7.77 -32.46 2.64
CA THR A 23 -7.02 -33.60 3.17
C THR A 23 -7.11 -33.54 4.69
N LYS A 24 -7.80 -34.55 5.23
CA LYS A 24 -7.93 -34.84 6.65
C LYS A 24 -6.52 -34.96 7.25
N PRO A 25 -6.20 -34.30 8.38
CA PRO A 25 -4.90 -34.45 9.00
C PRO A 25 -4.72 -35.91 9.46
N PRO A 26 -3.61 -36.58 9.14
CA PRO A 26 -3.28 -37.84 9.79
C PRO A 26 -3.00 -37.56 11.27
N VAL A 27 -3.67 -38.32 12.13
CA VAL A 27 -3.36 -38.42 13.56
C VAL A 27 -1.96 -39.00 13.66
N ALA A 28 -0.96 -38.16 13.93
CA ALA A 28 0.41 -38.61 14.18
C ALA A 28 0.60 -38.82 15.69
N VAL A 29 0.71 -40.09 16.02
CA VAL A 29 1.09 -40.67 17.31
C VAL A 29 2.39 -40.06 17.81
N SER A 30 2.39 -39.60 19.06
CA SER A 30 3.60 -39.22 19.80
C SER A 30 4.51 -40.44 19.92
N THR A 31 5.64 -40.43 19.22
CA THR A 31 6.75 -41.37 19.46
C THR A 31 7.95 -40.59 19.93
N THR A 32 8.27 -40.78 21.20
CA THR A 32 9.47 -40.30 21.88
C THR A 32 10.68 -40.99 21.27
N GLY A 33 11.61 -40.24 20.67
CA GLY A 33 12.79 -40.77 19.98
C GLY A 33 14.04 -39.95 20.31
N THR A 34 14.96 -40.62 21.00
CA THR A 34 16.28 -40.22 21.52
C THR A 34 17.21 -39.54 20.51
N PRO A 35 18.04 -38.54 20.91
CA PRO A 35 19.08 -37.99 20.05
C PRO A 35 20.28 -38.94 19.95
N SER A 36 20.70 -39.26 18.72
CA SER A 36 21.94 -39.98 18.43
C SER A 36 22.94 -39.03 17.77
N ALA A 37 24.17 -39.05 18.29
CA ALA A 37 25.30 -38.24 17.87
C ALA A 37 26.12 -38.92 16.77
N GLY A 38 26.88 -38.12 16.01
CA GLY A 38 27.92 -38.54 15.05
C GLY A 38 27.51 -38.33 13.58
N ALA A 39 28.38 -37.99 12.63
CA ALA A 39 29.82 -37.81 12.64
C ALA A 39 30.22 -37.01 11.38
N ALA A 40 31.46 -36.53 11.39
CA ALA A 40 32.14 -35.79 10.33
C ALA A 40 32.25 -36.53 8.98
N ALA A 41 32.37 -35.77 7.88
CA ALA A 41 33.19 -36.15 6.74
C ALA A 41 33.61 -34.93 5.92
N ALA A 42 34.93 -34.83 5.71
CA ALA A 42 35.62 -33.88 4.86
C ALA A 42 35.40 -34.17 3.36
N GLY A 43 35.51 -33.14 2.52
CA GLY A 43 35.48 -33.27 1.07
C GLY A 43 36.24 -32.12 0.40
N THR A 44 37.56 -32.27 0.29
CA THR A 44 38.47 -31.48 -0.53
C THR A 44 38.25 -31.75 -2.02
N GLY A 45 38.33 -30.71 -2.87
CA GLY A 45 38.45 -30.88 -4.32
C GLY A 45 38.33 -29.60 -5.15
N SER A 46 39.44 -28.90 -5.36
CA SER A 46 39.63 -27.96 -6.50
C SER A 46 40.00 -28.77 -7.77
N PRO A 47 39.81 -28.27 -9.01
CA PRO A 47 40.72 -27.24 -9.57
C PRO A 47 40.10 -26.20 -10.52
N GLN A 48 40.88 -25.14 -10.67
CA GLN A 48 40.77 -23.98 -11.57
C GLN A 48 40.82 -24.37 -13.06
N PRO A 49 40.37 -23.48 -13.97
CA PRO A 49 41.33 -23.02 -14.97
C PRO A 49 41.43 -21.50 -15.13
N ARG A 50 42.62 -21.12 -15.61
CA ARG A 50 43.15 -19.78 -15.88
C ARG A 50 42.45 -19.12 -17.08
N GLY A 51 42.25 -17.81 -17.00
CA GLY A 51 42.08 -16.90 -18.12
C GLY A 51 42.75 -15.56 -17.79
N THR A 52 43.80 -15.23 -18.54
CA THR A 52 44.74 -14.11 -18.37
C THR A 52 44.35 -12.87 -19.17
N SER A 53 44.96 -11.73 -18.79
CA SER A 53 45.29 -10.54 -19.61
C SER A 53 44.18 -9.48 -19.86
N THR A 54 44.36 -8.16 -19.75
CA THR A 54 45.54 -7.27 -19.57
C THR A 54 45.09 -5.90 -19.01
N ALA A 55 46.05 -5.21 -18.40
CA ALA A 55 46.06 -3.96 -17.63
C ALA A 55 45.64 -2.63 -18.28
N GLY A 56 45.42 -1.65 -17.41
CA GLY A 56 45.53 -0.19 -17.60
C GLY A 56 44.79 0.59 -16.49
N ALA A 57 45.35 0.75 -15.27
CA ALA A 57 46.13 1.92 -14.78
C ALA A 57 45.33 3.26 -14.78
N SER A 58 45.23 4.11 -13.75
CA SER A 58 45.85 4.24 -12.43
C SER A 58 45.14 5.35 -11.60
N ALA A 59 45.22 5.22 -10.26
CA ALA A 59 45.27 6.27 -9.21
C ALA A 59 44.01 7.14 -8.95
N THR A 60 43.60 7.50 -7.72
CA THR A 60 44.37 7.77 -6.50
C THR A 60 43.49 7.75 -5.23
N ALA A 61 44.10 7.37 -4.09
CA ALA A 61 43.84 7.71 -2.67
C ALA A 61 42.49 7.30 -2.01
N GLN A 62 42.47 6.34 -1.08
CA GLN A 62 42.91 6.39 0.34
C GLN A 62 42.08 7.31 1.25
N SER A 63 41.19 6.70 2.05
CA SER A 63 41.13 6.92 3.50
C SER A 63 40.32 5.80 4.15
N SER A 64 41.04 4.89 4.80
CA SER A 64 40.53 3.85 5.67
C SER A 64 40.43 4.41 7.09
N ALA A 65 39.24 4.43 7.67
CA ALA A 65 39.06 4.64 9.10
C ALA A 65 38.52 3.35 9.72
N THR A 66 39.45 2.55 10.24
CA THR A 66 39.20 1.39 11.08
C THR A 66 38.76 1.90 12.46
N GLN A 67 37.48 1.75 12.82
CA GLN A 67 37.04 1.88 14.22
C GLN A 67 36.83 0.48 14.81
N THR A 68 37.90 -0.02 15.40
CA THR A 68 37.89 -1.15 16.33
C THR A 68 37.38 -0.63 17.68
N GLY A 69 36.07 -0.75 17.91
CA GLY A 69 35.43 -0.42 19.18
C GLY A 69 35.35 -1.66 20.07
N THR A 70 36.22 -1.70 21.08
CA THR A 70 36.35 -2.73 22.11
C THR A 70 35.08 -2.86 22.97
N ALA A 71 34.74 -4.09 23.32
CA ALA A 71 33.62 -4.50 24.17
C ALA A 71 33.57 -3.77 25.53
N ARG A 72 32.33 -3.45 25.97
CA ARG A 72 32.02 -3.15 27.38
C ARG A 72 30.95 -4.14 27.87
N PRO A 73 31.29 -5.06 28.79
CA PRO A 73 30.31 -5.87 29.50
C PRO A 73 29.77 -5.12 30.72
N GLY A 74 28.50 -5.35 31.03
CA GLY A 74 27.93 -5.11 32.36
C GLY A 74 26.96 -3.94 32.47
N ALA A 75 25.66 -4.26 32.49
CA ALA A 75 24.72 -3.85 33.54
C ALA A 75 23.34 -4.45 33.26
N SER A 76 23.01 -5.53 33.97
CA SER A 76 21.62 -5.75 34.43
C SER A 76 21.35 -4.69 35.50
N PRO A 77 20.14 -4.09 35.57
CA PRO A 77 19.15 -4.71 36.47
C PRO A 77 17.67 -4.43 36.16
N SER A 78 16.85 -5.21 36.87
CA SER A 78 15.51 -4.90 37.40
C SER A 78 14.30 -4.97 36.48
N ALA A 79 13.64 -6.12 36.61
CA ALA A 79 12.20 -6.27 36.50
C ALA A 79 11.48 -5.26 37.41
N THR A 80 10.58 -4.48 36.82
CA THR A 80 9.55 -3.73 37.57
C THR A 80 8.24 -4.48 37.45
N THR A 81 7.93 -5.23 38.50
CA THR A 81 6.60 -5.75 38.80
C THR A 81 5.67 -4.57 39.11
N GLN A 82 4.70 -4.28 38.25
CA GLN A 82 3.62 -3.35 38.59
C GLN A 82 2.36 -4.18 38.86
N SER A 83 2.18 -4.48 40.15
CA SER A 83 1.06 -5.19 40.74
C SER A 83 0.23 -4.19 41.56
N GLY A 84 -1.09 -4.17 41.32
CA GLY A 84 -2.10 -3.86 42.34
C GLY A 84 -2.46 -2.38 42.62
N ALA A 85 -3.65 -1.99 42.15
CA ALA A 85 -4.69 -1.26 42.90
C ALA A 85 -5.91 -1.13 41.96
N SER A 86 -7.00 -1.89 42.11
CA SER A 86 -8.07 -1.82 43.12
C SER A 86 -8.90 -0.52 43.09
N GLN A 87 -10.17 -0.70 42.65
CA GLN A 87 -11.42 -0.01 43.04
C GLN A 87 -11.74 1.41 42.52
N PRO A 88 -13.04 1.82 42.45
CA PRO A 88 -14.27 1.15 42.91
C PRO A 88 -15.44 1.06 41.89
N SER A 89 -16.39 0.18 42.22
CA SER A 89 -17.79 0.18 41.77
C SER A 89 -18.63 1.22 42.52
N ALA A 90 -19.74 1.65 41.90
CA ALA A 90 -20.86 2.51 42.35
C ALA A 90 -20.99 3.73 41.42
N ASP A 91 -22.15 4.20 40.96
CA ASP A 91 -23.53 3.97 41.35
C ASP A 91 -24.43 4.38 40.16
N ALA A 92 -25.61 3.78 40.07
CA ALA A 92 -26.64 4.17 39.12
C ALA A 92 -27.35 5.44 39.59
N PRO A 93 -27.94 6.21 38.65
CA PRO A 93 -29.29 6.71 38.92
C PRO A 93 -30.26 6.32 37.82
N ALA A 94 -31.33 5.69 38.27
CA ALA A 94 -32.61 5.63 37.58
C ALA A 94 -33.27 7.02 37.60
N GLY A 95 -34.04 7.31 36.54
CA GLY A 95 -35.08 8.33 36.56
C GLY A 95 -34.81 9.52 35.65
N ALA A 96 -35.51 9.62 34.54
CA ALA A 96 -36.77 10.38 34.50
C ALA A 96 -37.33 10.39 33.07
N SER A 97 -38.50 9.80 32.94
CA SER A 97 -39.45 10.08 31.85
C SER A 97 -39.84 11.55 31.93
N THR A 98 -39.69 12.30 30.84
CA THR A 98 -40.40 13.58 30.67
C THR A 98 -40.87 13.71 29.23
N ALA A 99 -42.16 13.43 29.10
CA ALA A 99 -43.17 14.15 28.32
C ALA A 99 -42.78 14.79 26.97
N ALA A 100 -43.54 14.34 25.97
CA ALA A 100 -43.72 14.95 24.66
C ALA A 100 -43.95 16.47 24.72
N ALA A 101 -43.23 17.19 23.86
CA ALA A 101 -43.54 18.56 23.46
C ALA A 101 -44.16 18.57 22.04
N PRO A 102 -45.21 19.38 21.80
CA PRO A 102 -45.93 19.48 20.52
C PRO A 102 -45.12 20.21 19.41
N PRO A 103 -45.53 20.07 18.13
CA PRO A 103 -44.79 20.57 16.98
C PRO A 103 -44.91 22.09 16.84
N GLN A 104 -43.77 22.79 16.85
CA GLN A 104 -43.72 24.19 16.44
C GLN A 104 -43.32 24.27 14.96
N SER A 105 -44.32 24.56 14.14
CA SER A 105 -44.21 24.96 12.75
C SER A 105 -43.42 26.27 12.66
N THR A 106 -42.12 26.19 12.32
CA THR A 106 -41.33 27.38 11.99
C THR A 106 -41.57 27.83 10.53
N PRO A 107 -41.64 29.15 10.29
CA PRO A 107 -41.85 29.75 8.98
C PRO A 107 -40.79 29.35 7.96
N ARG A 108 -41.25 29.07 6.73
CA ARG A 108 -40.45 28.83 5.53
C ARG A 108 -39.66 30.10 5.18
N ALA A 109 -38.37 30.11 5.52
CA ALA A 109 -37.44 31.14 5.09
C ALA A 109 -37.25 31.09 3.55
N PRO A 110 -36.98 32.24 2.90
CA PRO A 110 -36.75 32.31 1.46
C PRO A 110 -35.52 31.50 1.05
N ILE A 111 -35.67 30.81 -0.08
CA ILE A 111 -34.69 29.94 -0.70
C ILE A 111 -33.56 30.84 -1.23
N THR A 112 -32.55 31.12 -0.41
CA THR A 112 -31.30 31.74 -0.86
C THR A 112 -30.57 30.71 -1.72
N ARG A 113 -30.34 31.08 -2.97
CA ARG A 113 -29.72 30.26 -4.02
C ARG A 113 -28.44 29.59 -3.52
N VAL A 114 -28.37 28.28 -3.76
CA VAL A 114 -27.19 27.44 -3.60
C VAL A 114 -26.03 28.08 -4.37
N PRO A 115 -24.93 28.49 -3.71
CA PRO A 115 -23.74 28.92 -4.41
C PRO A 115 -23.19 27.76 -5.23
N SER A 116 -22.88 28.09 -6.47
CA SER A 116 -22.41 27.26 -7.58
C SER A 116 -21.46 26.15 -7.17
N SER A 117 -21.65 24.94 -7.75
CA SER A 117 -20.62 23.91 -7.83
C SER A 117 -19.27 24.56 -8.17
N PRO A 118 -18.19 24.24 -7.44
CA PRO A 118 -16.87 24.71 -7.81
C PRO A 118 -16.56 24.19 -9.22
N THR A 119 -16.52 25.11 -10.19
CA THR A 119 -15.94 24.85 -11.50
C THR A 119 -14.53 24.33 -11.25
N PRO A 120 -14.18 23.11 -11.71
CA PRO A 120 -12.82 22.61 -11.61
C PRO A 120 -11.90 23.62 -12.28
N GLU A 121 -11.09 24.30 -11.47
CA GLU A 121 -10.10 25.26 -11.94
C GLU A 121 -9.03 24.48 -12.70
N ALA A 122 -9.21 24.41 -14.01
CA ALA A 122 -8.30 23.79 -14.95
C ALA A 122 -7.01 24.62 -15.00
N ALA A 123 -6.02 24.21 -14.19
CA ALA A 123 -4.67 24.75 -14.25
C ALA A 123 -3.99 24.30 -15.56
N ALA A 124 -3.92 25.22 -16.53
CA ALA A 124 -3.21 25.05 -17.79
C ALA A 124 -1.73 25.45 -17.63
N GLY A 125 -0.82 24.48 -17.86
CA GLY A 125 0.61 24.71 -17.95
C GLY A 125 1.24 23.62 -18.84
N ALA A 126 1.60 23.99 -20.07
CA ALA A 126 2.08 23.06 -21.08
C ALA A 126 3.41 22.39 -20.69
N ALA A 127 3.44 21.05 -20.58
CA ALA A 127 4.65 20.27 -20.38
C ALA A 127 4.58 18.86 -21.02
N SER A 128 5.72 18.45 -21.58
CA SER A 128 6.20 17.08 -21.90
C SER A 128 5.17 16.00 -22.23
N ASN A 129 5.18 15.51 -23.49
CA ASN A 129 4.31 14.47 -24.06
C ASN A 129 4.48 13.06 -23.46
N SER A 130 5.01 12.93 -22.24
CA SER A 130 5.32 11.63 -21.65
C SER A 130 4.35 11.34 -20.49
N PRO A 131 3.49 10.32 -20.60
CA PRO A 131 2.45 10.00 -19.62
C PRO A 131 3.04 9.31 -18.37
N HIS A 132 4.02 9.94 -17.72
CA HIS A 132 4.62 9.44 -16.49
C HIS A 132 4.44 10.45 -15.35
N ILE A 133 4.41 9.94 -14.14
CA ILE A 133 4.27 10.72 -12.92
C ILE A 133 5.64 11.32 -12.61
N ASN A 134 5.80 12.62 -12.84
CA ASN A 134 7.08 13.31 -12.62
C ASN A 134 7.51 13.22 -11.16
N GLY A 135 8.77 12.88 -10.91
CA GLY A 135 9.34 12.80 -9.55
C GLY A 135 8.95 11.56 -8.75
N LEU A 136 8.12 10.66 -9.28
CA LEU A 136 7.87 9.35 -8.68
C LEU A 136 8.70 8.28 -9.38
N VAL A 137 9.78 7.83 -8.73
CA VAL A 137 10.55 6.68 -9.22
C VAL A 137 9.95 5.37 -8.70
N PRO A 138 10.00 4.27 -9.47
CA PRO A 138 9.40 3.00 -9.04
C PRO A 138 9.97 2.49 -7.70
N ALA A 139 11.28 2.70 -7.47
CA ALA A 139 11.98 2.33 -6.25
C ALA A 139 11.37 2.92 -4.98
N ASP A 140 10.95 4.19 -5.05
CA ASP A 140 10.34 4.88 -3.92
C ASP A 140 8.93 4.34 -3.66
N ALA A 141 8.17 4.08 -4.74
CA ALA A 141 6.83 3.53 -4.65
C ALA A 141 6.84 2.14 -4.00
N TYR A 142 7.56 1.14 -4.55
CA TYR A 142 7.56 -0.20 -3.96
C TYR A 142 8.36 -0.28 -2.64
N GLY A 143 9.39 0.56 -2.48
CA GLY A 143 10.20 0.62 -1.26
C GLY A 143 9.38 1.05 -0.05
N ARG A 144 8.46 2.01 -0.23
CA ARG A 144 7.51 2.42 0.82
C ARG A 144 6.60 1.28 1.29
N TYR A 145 6.14 0.41 0.39
CA TYR A 145 5.28 -0.71 0.79
C TYR A 145 6.08 -1.86 1.40
N THR A 146 7.28 -2.11 0.90
CA THR A 146 8.19 -3.12 1.45
C THR A 146 8.53 -2.81 2.91
N SER A 147 8.83 -1.55 3.24
CA SER A 147 9.11 -1.12 4.62
C SER A 147 7.92 -1.25 5.56
N ARG A 148 6.69 -1.34 5.02
CA ARG A 148 5.45 -1.59 5.75
C ARG A 148 5.06 -3.07 5.79
N GLY A 149 5.94 -3.97 5.35
CA GLY A 149 5.75 -5.42 5.41
C GLY A 149 4.98 -6.01 4.23
N PHE A 150 4.79 -5.27 3.13
CA PHE A 150 4.24 -5.87 1.91
C PHE A 150 5.28 -6.78 1.26
N GLN A 151 4.81 -7.87 0.67
CA GLN A 151 5.62 -8.76 -0.16
C GLN A 151 5.57 -8.25 -1.59
N CYS A 152 6.66 -7.63 -2.04
CA CYS A 152 6.80 -7.11 -3.39
C CYS A 152 7.57 -8.10 -4.27
N ALA A 153 7.07 -8.31 -5.49
CA ALA A 153 7.71 -9.10 -6.53
C ALA A 153 7.84 -8.28 -7.83
N GLY A 154 8.88 -8.56 -8.61
CA GLY A 154 9.15 -7.89 -9.88
C GLY A 154 10.60 -7.37 -10.01
N PRO A 155 10.92 -6.67 -11.10
CA PRO A 155 10.01 -6.30 -12.18
C PRO A 155 9.62 -7.50 -13.06
N THR A 156 8.36 -7.56 -13.47
CA THR A 156 7.92 -8.40 -14.60
C THR A 156 7.63 -7.49 -15.79
N THR A 157 8.02 -7.88 -17.00
CA THR A 157 7.74 -7.09 -18.20
C THR A 157 6.36 -7.42 -18.77
N ARG A 158 5.50 -6.41 -18.98
CA ARG A 158 4.21 -6.53 -19.67
C ARG A 158 4.07 -5.44 -20.73
N VAL A 159 3.94 -5.84 -21.99
CA VAL A 159 3.74 -4.91 -23.13
C VAL A 159 4.81 -3.80 -23.15
N GLY A 160 6.06 -4.13 -22.83
CA GLY A 160 7.18 -3.17 -22.77
C GLY A 160 7.26 -2.32 -21.50
N LEU A 161 6.34 -2.47 -20.54
CA LEU A 161 6.36 -1.82 -19.23
C LEU A 161 6.92 -2.75 -18.16
N GLN A 162 7.60 -2.19 -17.16
CA GLN A 162 8.06 -2.91 -15.98
C GLN A 162 6.99 -2.82 -14.88
N VAL A 163 6.63 -3.96 -14.31
CA VAL A 163 5.56 -4.06 -13.31
C VAL A 163 6.10 -4.69 -12.04
N TRP A 164 5.92 -4.00 -10.92
CA TRP A 164 6.11 -4.55 -9.58
C TRP A 164 4.75 -4.73 -8.92
N LEU A 165 4.57 -5.88 -8.27
CA LEU A 165 3.35 -6.20 -7.54
C LEU A 165 3.70 -6.40 -6.08
N CYS A 166 3.19 -5.51 -5.23
CA CYS A 166 3.25 -5.59 -3.78
C CYS A 166 1.93 -6.08 -3.23
N THR A 167 1.96 -7.14 -2.42
CA THR A 167 0.76 -7.71 -1.80
C THR A 167 0.91 -7.81 -0.29
N SER A 168 -0.22 -7.66 0.40
CA SER A 168 -0.32 -7.92 1.83
C SER A 168 -1.70 -8.51 2.12
N ARG A 169 -1.81 -9.22 3.24
CA ARG A 169 -3.09 -9.73 3.74
C ARG A 169 -3.20 -9.44 5.22
N SER A 170 -4.40 -9.18 5.67
CA SER A 170 -4.70 -9.15 7.11
C SER A 170 -4.49 -10.54 7.73
N ALA A 171 -4.20 -10.58 9.02
CA ALA A 171 -3.93 -11.82 9.74
C ALA A 171 -5.13 -12.80 9.72
N ASP A 172 -6.34 -12.29 9.67
CA ASP A 172 -7.58 -13.06 9.56
C ASP A 172 -7.91 -13.54 8.12
N GLY A 173 -7.10 -13.11 7.14
CA GLY A 173 -7.27 -13.43 5.72
C GLY A 173 -8.52 -12.83 5.06
N GLN A 174 -9.25 -11.93 5.75
CA GLN A 174 -10.48 -11.32 5.22
C GLN A 174 -10.21 -10.13 4.30
N THR A 175 -9.06 -9.46 4.48
CA THR A 175 -8.66 -8.31 3.66
C THR A 175 -7.37 -8.62 2.91
N ALA A 176 -7.40 -8.41 1.60
CA ALA A 176 -6.23 -8.43 0.75
C ALA A 176 -5.93 -7.02 0.24
N TYR A 177 -4.66 -6.66 0.29
CA TYR A 177 -4.14 -5.39 -0.23
C TYR A 177 -3.22 -5.72 -1.41
N SER A 178 -3.34 -4.95 -2.47
CA SER A 178 -2.43 -5.01 -3.61
C SER A 178 -2.04 -3.62 -4.05
N VAL A 179 -0.78 -3.45 -4.43
CA VAL A 179 -0.25 -2.26 -5.08
C VAL A 179 0.54 -2.73 -6.29
N GLU A 180 0.17 -2.24 -7.47
CA GLU A 180 0.85 -2.48 -8.73
C GLU A 180 1.53 -1.18 -9.15
N VAL A 181 2.86 -1.22 -9.26
CA VAL A 181 3.67 -0.10 -9.76
C VAL A 181 4.04 -0.41 -11.20
N ILE A 182 3.53 0.40 -12.13
CA ILE A 182 3.75 0.25 -13.57
C ILE A 182 4.71 1.35 -14.00
N ALA A 183 5.84 0.98 -14.58
CA ALA A 183 6.89 1.90 -14.98
C ALA A 183 7.32 1.69 -16.43
N VAL A 184 7.81 2.76 -17.05
CA VAL A 184 8.47 2.69 -18.36
C VAL A 184 9.87 2.11 -18.20
N ASP A 185 10.57 2.53 -17.15
CA ASP A 185 11.92 2.09 -16.77
C ASP A 185 12.13 2.31 -15.27
N ALA A 186 13.36 2.10 -14.78
CA ALA A 186 13.70 2.23 -13.37
C ALA A 186 13.60 3.65 -12.79
N GLN A 187 13.33 4.68 -13.60
CA GLN A 187 13.27 6.09 -13.19
C GLN A 187 11.92 6.74 -13.47
N ARG A 188 11.08 6.16 -14.34
CA ARG A 188 9.82 6.77 -14.76
C ARG A 188 8.63 5.88 -14.48
N THR A 189 7.84 6.24 -13.48
CA THR A 189 6.59 5.57 -13.14
C THR A 189 5.46 6.04 -14.06
N TYR A 190 4.83 5.12 -14.76
CA TYR A 190 3.67 5.39 -15.62
C TYR A 190 2.40 5.53 -14.77
N ALA A 191 2.15 4.53 -13.93
CA ALA A 191 0.98 4.47 -13.07
C ALA A 191 1.27 3.71 -11.77
N VAL A 192 0.49 4.02 -10.73
CA VAL A 192 0.42 3.22 -9.51
C VAL A 192 -1.04 2.90 -9.25
N THR A 193 -1.37 1.61 -9.19
CA THR A 193 -2.71 1.13 -8.89
C THR A 193 -2.70 0.44 -7.55
N GLY A 194 -3.62 0.77 -6.66
CA GLY A 194 -3.82 0.00 -5.43
C GLY A 194 -5.25 -0.47 -5.31
N ALA A 195 -5.43 -1.64 -4.72
CA ALA A 195 -6.75 -2.21 -4.48
C ALA A 195 -6.84 -2.86 -3.10
N VAL A 196 -8.00 -2.70 -2.49
CA VAL A 196 -8.39 -3.40 -1.27
C VAL A 196 -9.55 -4.32 -1.61
N THR A 197 -9.38 -5.61 -1.37
CA THR A 197 -10.44 -6.61 -1.55
C THR A 197 -10.82 -7.16 -0.18
N GLN A 198 -12.12 -7.08 0.16
CA GLN A 198 -12.63 -7.57 1.44
C GLN A 198 -13.62 -8.71 1.23
N ARG A 199 -13.50 -9.74 2.06
CA ARG A 199 -14.50 -10.80 2.22
C ARG A 199 -15.45 -10.42 3.35
N GLY A 200 -16.76 -10.50 3.08
CA GLY A 200 -17.80 -10.17 4.06
C GLY A 200 -18.19 -8.69 4.08
N ALA A 201 -18.44 -8.17 5.28
CA ALA A 201 -18.85 -6.78 5.46
C ALA A 201 -17.69 -5.85 5.13
N ALA A 202 -17.86 -5.03 4.09
CA ALA A 202 -16.84 -4.05 3.71
C ALA A 202 -16.69 -3.00 4.80
N SER A 203 -15.44 -2.77 5.22
CA SER A 203 -15.08 -1.70 6.14
C SER A 203 -14.45 -0.56 5.35
N THR A 204 -15.24 0.49 5.15
CA THR A 204 -14.80 1.74 4.53
C THR A 204 -13.59 2.34 5.23
N ALA A 205 -13.48 2.20 6.56
CA ALA A 205 -12.36 2.71 7.33
C ALA A 205 -11.03 2.03 7.00
N ILE A 206 -11.04 0.73 6.69
CA ILE A 206 -9.84 -0.01 6.26
C ILE A 206 -9.43 0.44 4.86
N ALA A 207 -10.39 0.55 3.95
CA ALA A 207 -10.12 0.98 2.59
C ALA A 207 -9.63 2.44 2.53
N SER A 208 -10.25 3.35 3.29
CA SER A 208 -9.86 4.76 3.35
C SER A 208 -8.43 4.92 3.88
N ALA A 209 -8.07 4.22 4.96
CA ALA A 209 -6.72 4.31 5.53
C ALA A 209 -5.63 3.82 4.55
N PHE A 210 -5.89 2.71 3.84
CA PHE A 210 -4.93 2.18 2.86
C PHE A 210 -4.85 3.04 1.60
N LEU A 211 -5.98 3.39 0.99
CA LEU A 211 -6.00 4.18 -0.25
C LEU A 211 -5.57 5.63 0.01
N GLY A 212 -5.83 6.17 1.20
CA GLY A 212 -5.32 7.46 1.65
C GLY A 212 -3.80 7.48 1.78
N ASP A 213 -3.19 6.41 2.30
CA ASP A 213 -1.72 6.28 2.31
C ASP A 213 -1.15 6.19 0.89
N LEU A 214 -1.78 5.42 0.01
CA LEU A 214 -1.39 5.33 -1.41
C LEU A 214 -1.50 6.66 -2.15
N ALA A 215 -2.56 7.42 -1.90
CA ALA A 215 -2.74 8.75 -2.48
C ALA A 215 -1.65 9.74 -2.02
N SER A 216 -1.02 9.48 -0.87
CA SER A 216 0.04 10.32 -0.28
C SER A 216 1.46 10.01 -0.79
N LEU A 217 1.60 9.32 -1.92
CA LEU A 217 2.89 9.11 -2.57
C LEU A 217 3.52 10.46 -2.98
N GLY A 218 4.83 10.58 -2.80
CA GLY A 218 5.58 11.78 -3.14
C GLY A 218 5.89 11.84 -4.63
N TYR A 219 5.52 12.94 -5.27
CA TYR A 219 5.85 13.23 -6.66
C TYR A 219 5.96 14.76 -6.87
N THR A 220 6.44 15.19 -8.02
CA THR A 220 6.64 16.61 -8.33
C THR A 220 5.30 17.34 -8.37
N GLY A 221 5.15 18.35 -7.51
CA GLY A 221 3.90 19.10 -7.37
C GLY A 221 2.80 18.35 -6.61
N ALA A 222 3.16 17.29 -5.88
CA ALA A 222 2.22 16.58 -5.01
C ALA A 222 1.75 17.46 -3.84
N ASP A 223 0.50 17.24 -3.44
CA ASP A 223 -0.05 17.67 -2.16
C ASP A 223 -0.56 16.41 -1.44
N PRO A 224 0.32 15.73 -0.66
CA PRO A 224 -0.02 14.46 -0.04
C PRO A 224 -1.18 14.55 0.94
N ALA A 225 -1.35 15.69 1.62
CA ALA A 225 -2.43 15.89 2.57
C ALA A 225 -3.78 16.02 1.84
N ARG A 226 -3.83 16.82 0.76
CA ARG A 226 -5.03 16.95 -0.07
C ARG A 226 -5.40 15.65 -0.78
N ALA A 227 -4.42 14.97 -1.37
CA ALA A 227 -4.63 13.70 -2.06
C ALA A 227 -5.19 12.63 -1.11
N ARG A 228 -4.60 12.51 0.09
CA ARG A 228 -5.07 11.61 1.13
C ARG A 228 -6.49 11.93 1.58
N ALA A 229 -6.76 13.18 1.93
CA ALA A 229 -8.08 13.60 2.39
C ALA A 229 -9.16 13.33 1.34
N TRP A 230 -8.87 13.57 0.07
CA TRP A 230 -9.77 13.24 -1.02
C TRP A 230 -10.04 11.74 -1.13
N ALA A 231 -9.00 10.90 -1.12
CA ALA A 231 -9.16 9.44 -1.22
C ALA A 231 -9.98 8.87 -0.03
N GLU A 232 -9.73 9.38 1.19
CA GLU A 232 -10.48 8.98 2.38
C GLU A 232 -11.96 9.36 2.32
N GLN A 233 -12.29 10.52 1.73
CA GLN A 233 -13.67 11.01 1.60
C GLN A 233 -14.44 10.32 0.46
N ASN A 234 -13.75 9.94 -0.62
CA ASN A 234 -14.38 9.45 -1.84
C ASN A 234 -14.38 7.92 -1.97
N VAL A 235 -13.78 7.19 -1.02
CA VAL A 235 -13.67 5.72 -1.05
C VAL A 235 -15.00 4.97 -1.30
N SER A 236 -16.13 5.54 -0.88
CA SER A 236 -17.47 4.91 -1.03
C SER A 236 -18.22 5.36 -2.29
N THR A 237 -17.88 6.54 -2.81
CA THR A 237 -18.60 7.17 -3.93
C THR A 237 -17.83 7.06 -5.24
N GLY A 238 -16.53 6.79 -5.17
CA GLY A 238 -15.62 6.97 -6.28
C GLY A 238 -15.39 8.44 -6.61
N GLY A 239 -14.65 8.68 -7.69
CA GLY A 239 -14.45 10.00 -8.27
C GLY A 239 -13.07 10.17 -8.91
N GLU A 240 -12.83 11.36 -9.44
CA GLU A 240 -11.56 11.75 -10.04
C GLU A 240 -11.00 13.02 -9.37
N LEU A 241 -9.68 13.13 -9.34
CA LEU A 241 -8.97 14.33 -8.86
C LEU A 241 -7.66 14.53 -9.61
N GLY A 242 -7.33 15.77 -9.97
CA GLY A 242 -6.00 16.16 -10.44
C GLY A 242 -5.21 16.92 -9.37
N ILE A 243 -3.97 16.51 -9.10
CA ILE A 243 -3.03 17.26 -8.27
C ILE A 243 -1.66 17.24 -8.94
N GLY A 244 -1.13 18.40 -9.29
CA GLY A 244 0.17 18.53 -9.94
C GLY A 244 0.20 17.77 -11.28
N THR A 245 1.15 16.86 -11.43
CA THR A 245 1.32 16.04 -12.65
C THR A 245 0.64 14.68 -12.56
N ALA A 246 -0.25 14.46 -11.58
CA ALA A 246 -0.93 13.19 -11.38
C ALA A 246 -2.46 13.36 -11.43
N ALA A 247 -3.13 12.39 -12.06
CA ALA A 247 -4.56 12.17 -11.96
C ALA A 247 -4.83 10.96 -11.08
N PHE A 248 -5.86 11.07 -10.26
CA PHE A 248 -6.35 10.05 -9.36
C PHE A 248 -7.74 9.65 -9.85
N ALA A 249 -7.99 8.35 -9.98
CA ALA A 249 -9.29 7.78 -10.25
C ALA A 249 -9.59 6.73 -9.18
N LEU A 250 -10.74 6.86 -8.51
CA LEU A 250 -11.17 5.92 -7.49
C LEU A 250 -12.48 5.26 -7.93
N ASP A 251 -12.43 3.93 -7.99
CA ASP A 251 -13.55 3.09 -8.42
C ASP A 251 -13.92 2.10 -7.32
N SER A 252 -15.22 1.92 -7.09
CA SER A 252 -15.75 0.90 -6.18
C SER A 252 -16.51 -0.16 -6.97
N GLU A 253 -16.00 -1.39 -6.97
CA GLU A 253 -16.68 -2.54 -7.56
C GLU A 253 -17.45 -3.30 -6.46
N SER A 254 -18.67 -3.72 -6.77
CA SER A 254 -19.60 -4.28 -5.78
C SER A 254 -19.39 -5.78 -5.51
N ALA A 255 -18.73 -6.54 -6.39
CA ALA A 255 -18.52 -7.98 -6.22
C ALA A 255 -17.31 -8.55 -7.00
N PRO A 256 -16.26 -9.08 -6.32
CA PRO A 256 -15.98 -8.93 -4.90
C PRO A 256 -15.89 -7.44 -4.54
N ARG A 257 -16.23 -7.08 -3.29
CA ARG A 257 -16.13 -5.69 -2.84
C ARG A 257 -14.67 -5.26 -2.88
N SER A 258 -14.32 -4.59 -3.98
CA SER A 258 -12.97 -4.22 -4.35
C SER A 258 -12.98 -2.74 -4.64
N ILE A 259 -12.17 -1.99 -3.90
CA ILE A 259 -12.04 -0.55 -4.11
C ILE A 259 -10.64 -0.32 -4.66
N ARG A 260 -10.57 0.34 -5.80
CA ARG A 260 -9.35 0.57 -6.56
C ARG A 260 -9.08 2.08 -6.63
N LEU A 261 -7.84 2.46 -6.36
CA LEU A 261 -7.31 3.78 -6.66
C LEU A 261 -6.23 3.62 -7.73
N GLU A 262 -6.35 4.39 -8.80
CA GLU A 262 -5.34 4.51 -9.84
C GLU A 262 -4.76 5.91 -9.83
N ILE A 263 -3.43 5.99 -9.87
CA ILE A 263 -2.66 7.23 -9.99
C ILE A 263 -1.93 7.15 -11.33
N THR A 264 -2.21 8.08 -12.23
CA THR A 264 -1.58 8.15 -13.56
C THR A 264 -0.89 9.49 -13.77
N GLY A 265 0.17 9.49 -14.57
CA GLY A 265 0.77 10.74 -15.03
C GLY A 265 -0.21 11.47 -15.95
N THR A 266 -0.62 12.67 -15.58
CA THR A 266 -1.40 13.50 -16.51
C THR A 266 -0.48 14.07 -17.56
N GLN A 267 -0.85 13.86 -18.82
CA GLN A 267 -0.42 14.81 -19.83
C GLN A 267 -1.13 16.10 -19.47
N SER A 268 -0.40 17.09 -18.94
CA SER A 268 -0.94 18.44 -18.80
C SER A 268 -1.06 19.01 -20.22
N GLY A 269 -2.11 18.55 -20.91
CA GLY A 269 -2.51 18.91 -22.26
C GLY A 269 -3.45 20.10 -22.19
N ARG A 270 -2.97 21.19 -22.79
CA ARG A 270 -3.59 22.49 -23.09
C ARG A 270 -5.10 22.50 -23.30
#